data_AF-A0A9E2BXX8-F1
#
_entry.id   AF-A0A9E2BXX8-F1
#
_cell.length_a   1.000
_cell.length_b   1.000
_cell.length_c   1.000
_cell.angle_alpha   90.00
_cell.angle_beta   90.00
_cell.angle_gamma   90.00
#
_symmetry.space_group_name_H-M   'P 1'
#
loop_
_entity.id
_entity.type
_entity.pdbx_description
1 polymer ?
#
loop_
_entity_poly.entity_id
_entity_poly.type
_entity_poly.pdbx_seq_one_letter_code
_entity_poly.pdbx_strand_id
1 'polypeptide(L)' 'QFYSFTTFPTAVTFDAAYGLDEFEVVEDNFTATYGKEWRYYFTLLFNFNLRHEYKPSRLR' A
#
# COMPACT_ATOMS: atom_id res chain seq x y z
N GLN A 1 5.43 -8.38 28.89
CA GLN A 1 5.72 -7.90 27.53
C GLN A 1 4.48 -8.20 26.69
N PHE A 2 3.73 -7.17 26.30
CA PHE A 2 2.49 -7.36 25.52
C PHE A 2 2.87 -7.64 24.05
N TYR A 3 2.67 -8.89 23.61
CA TYR A 3 2.74 -9.26 22.20
C TYR A 3 1.37 -9.00 21.58
N SER A 4 1.18 -7.86 20.94
CA SER A 4 -0.01 -7.63 20.11
C SER A 4 0.19 -8.36 18.79
N PHE A 5 -0.60 -9.41 18.53
CA PHE A 5 -0.56 -10.19 17.28
C PHE A 5 -0.97 -9.38 16.03
N THR A 6 -1.29 -8.10 16.19
CA THR A 6 -1.64 -7.14 15.14
C THR A 6 -0.50 -6.20 14.73
N THR A 7 0.68 -6.31 15.36
CA THR A 7 1.80 -5.38 15.12
C THR A 7 2.67 -5.79 13.92
N PHE A 8 2.55 -7.03 13.45
CA PHE A 8 3.32 -7.52 12.31
C PHE A 8 2.51 -7.41 11.02
N PRO A 9 3.12 -6.96 9.91
CA PRO A 9 2.45 -6.94 8.61
C PRO A 9 2.07 -8.37 8.23
N THR A 10 0.83 -8.55 7.76
CA THR A 10 0.34 -9.85 7.30
C THR A 10 0.81 -10.19 5.90
N ALA A 11 1.15 -9.19 5.09
CA ALA A 11 1.80 -9.40 3.80
C ALA A 11 2.70 -8.21 3.46
N VAL A 12 3.81 -8.51 2.79
CA VAL A 12 4.74 -7.54 2.19
C VAL A 12 4.94 -7.96 0.75
N THR A 13 4.71 -7.06 -0.21
CA THR A 13 4.99 -7.33 -1.62
C THR A 13 5.86 -6.23 -2.20
N PHE A 14 6.72 -6.63 -3.14
CA PHE A 14 7.54 -5.73 -3.94
C PHE A 14 7.41 -6.17 -5.39
N ASP A 15 6.89 -5.29 -6.23
CA ASP A 15 6.62 -5.57 -7.63
C ASP A 15 7.31 -4.53 -8.50
N ALA A 16 7.86 -4.98 -9.63
CA ALA A 16 8.48 -4.11 -10.62
C ALA A 16 7.86 -4.39 -11.99
N ALA A 17 7.41 -3.35 -12.67
CA ALA A 17 6.86 -3.42 -14.00
C ALA A 17 7.55 -2.41 -14.91
N TYR A 18 7.87 -2.82 -16.14
CA TYR A 18 8.41 -1.93 -17.16
C TYR A 18 7.31 -1.64 -18.19
N GLY A 19 6.96 -0.37 -18.36
CA GLY A 19 6.02 0.05 -19.39
C GLY A 19 6.73 0.07 -20.74
N LEU A 20 6.31 -0.76 -21.70
CA LEU A 20 6.89 -0.77 -23.05
C LEU A 20 6.30 0.32 -23.96
N ASP A 21 5.17 0.87 -23.57
CA ASP A 21 4.45 1.88 -24.33
C ASP A 21 5.21 3.21 -24.32
N GLU A 22 5.19 3.90 -25.46
CA GLU A 22 5.76 5.23 -25.66
C GLU A 22 4.71 6.08 -26.36
N PHE A 23 4.46 7.26 -25.82
CA PHE A 23 3.51 8.19 -26.40
C PHE A 23 4.06 9.61 -26.37
N GLU A 24 3.72 10.37 -27.41
CA GLU A 24 4.09 11.77 -27.54
C GLU A 24 2.89 12.64 -27.20
N VAL A 25 3.11 13.62 -26.34
CA VAL A 25 2.14 14.66 -26.02
C VAL A 25 2.65 15.96 -26.62
N VAL A 26 1.85 16.56 -27.50
CA VAL A 26 2.12 17.89 -28.05
C VAL A 26 1.52 18.91 -27.08
N GLU A 27 2.38 19.59 -26.33
CA GLU A 27 2.02 20.76 -25.54
C GLU A 27 2.40 22.02 -26.31
N ASP A 28 1.74 23.15 -26.04
CA ASP A 28 1.70 24.39 -26.84
C ASP A 28 2.92 24.68 -27.75
N ASN A 29 4.13 24.58 -27.21
CA ASN A 29 5.37 24.87 -27.95
C ASN A 29 6.43 23.74 -27.91
N PHE A 30 6.10 22.54 -27.41
CA PHE A 30 7.05 21.43 -27.38
C PHE A 30 6.37 20.05 -27.40
N THR A 31 7.05 19.08 -28.00
CA THR A 31 6.66 17.67 -27.95
C THR A 31 7.35 17.01 -26.78
N ALA A 32 6.57 16.44 -25.87
CA ALA A 32 7.05 15.66 -24.73
C ALA A 32 6.85 14.17 -25.00
N THR A 33 7.92 13.38 -24.93
CA THR A 33 7.86 11.92 -25.04
C THR A 33 7.76 11.32 -23.63
N TYR A 34 6.70 10.56 -23.39
CA TYR A 34 6.43 9.86 -22.12
C TYR A 34 6.34 8.35 -22.34
N GLY A 35 6.49 7.58 -21.27
CA GLY A 35 6.49 6.12 -21.31
C GLY A 35 7.90 5.53 -21.17
N LYS A 36 8.05 4.23 -21.47
CA LYS A 36 9.33 3.50 -21.28
C LYS A 36 9.91 3.60 -19.87
N GLU A 37 9.04 3.56 -18.87
CA GLU A 37 9.38 3.80 -17.48
C GLU A 37 9.31 2.52 -16.61
N TRP A 38 10.20 2.47 -15.62
CA TRP A 38 10.11 1.50 -14.52
C TRP A 38 9.12 1.98 -13.46
N ARG A 39 8.20 1.10 -13.09
CA ARG A 39 7.22 1.31 -12.03
C ARG A 39 7.50 0.31 -10.92
N TYR A 40 7.79 0.83 -9.73
CA TYR A 40 8.04 0.02 -8.53
C TYR A 40 6.86 0.17 -7.57
N TYR A 41 6.33 -0.95 -7.12
CA TYR A 41 5.21 -1.02 -6.18
C TYR A 41 5.67 -1.70 -4.91
N PHE A 42 5.37 -1.08 -3.78
CA PHE A 42 5.63 -1.63 -2.46
C PHE A 42 4.32 -1.66 -1.68
N THR A 43 3.92 -2.86 -1.26
CA THR A 43 2.65 -3.06 -0.54
C THR A 43 2.93 -3.60 0.84
N LEU A 44 2.31 -2.99 1.84
CA LEU A 44 2.28 -3.47 3.22
C LEU A 44 0.84 -3.66 3.66
N LEU A 45 0.50 -4.89 4.07
CA LEU A 45 -0.83 -5.24 4.55
C LEU A 45 -0.78 -5.50 6.06
N PHE A 46 -1.77 -4.98 6.80
CA PHE A 46 -1.96 -5.23 8.23
C PHE A 46 -3.34 -5.83 8.48
N ASN A 47 -3.44 -6.76 9.42
CA ASN A 47 -4.71 -7.34 9.86
C ASN A 47 -4.94 -7.04 11.34
N PHE A 48 -6.13 -6.55 11.67
CA PHE A 48 -6.50 -6.12 13.02
C PHE A 48 -7.70 -6.92 13.54
N ASN A 49 -7.51 -7.68 14.63
CA ASN A 49 -8.61 -8.32 15.35
C ASN A 49 -9.14 -7.37 16.44
N LEU A 50 -10.13 -6.55 16.12
CA LEU A 50 -10.72 -5.54 17.02
C LEU A 50 -11.81 -6.11 17.96
N ARG A 51 -11.56 -7.22 18.66
CA ARG A 51 -12.50 -7.70 19.68
C ARG A 51 -12.17 -7.11 21.05
N HIS A 52 -12.79 -5.98 21.37
CA HIS A 52 -12.88 -5.49 22.75
C HIS A 52 -14.17 -6.02 23.36
N GLU A 53 -14.07 -6.97 24.28
CA GLU A 53 -15.23 -7.43 25.06
C GLU A 53 -15.47 -6.45 26.21
N TYR A 54 -16.51 -5.62 26.10
CA TYR A 54 -16.94 -4.76 27.19
C TYR A 54 -17.59 -5.62 28.28
N LYS A 55 -16.93 -5.74 29.45
CA LYS A 55 -17.53 -6.33 30.65
C LYS A 55 -17.94 -5.22 31.62
N PRO A 56 -19.24 -4.96 31.81
CA PRO A 56 -19.66 -4.00 32.82
C PRO A 56 -19.35 -4.57 34.21
N SER A 57 -18.62 -3.81 35.03
CA SER A 57 -18.47 -4.10 36.45
C SER A 57 -19.83 -3.88 37.12
N ARG A 58 -20.42 -4.95 37.68
CA ARG A 58 -21.54 -4.77 38.60
C ARG A 58 -21.00 -4.09 39.86
N LEU A 59 -21.26 -2.80 40.00
CA LEU A 59 -21.14 -2.08 41.26
C LEU A 59 -22.10 -2.77 42.25
N ARG A 60 -21.56 -3.20 43.38
CA ARG A 60 -22.32 -3.82 44.47
C ARG A 60 -22.23 -2.93 45.69
#